data_AF-A0A937NKX2-F1
#
_entry.id   AF-A0A937NKX2-F1
#
_cell.length_a   1.000
_cell.length_b   1.000
_cell.length_c   1.000
_cell.angle_alpha   90.00
_cell.angle_beta   90.00
_cell.angle_gamma   90.00
#
_symmetry.space_group_name_H-M   'P 1'
#
loop_
_entity.id
_entity.type
_entity.pdbx_description
1 polymer ?
#
loop_
_entity_poly.entity_id
_entity_poly.type
_entity_poly.pdbx_seq_one_letter_code
_entity_poly.pdbx_strand_id
1 'polypeptide(L)'
;MERPALDKVQSLARRARLASVAQENLEITPDVAGVLADYLREALAIAKDQAWFWTEEWQTGEREAEADLAAGRYDTFDTMEELIDDLGWPQ
;
A
#
# COMPACT_ATOMS: atom_id res chain seq x y z
N MET A 1 10.95 -5.23 -19.55
CA MET A 1 12.04 -5.84 -18.76
C MET A 1 11.44 -7.00 -17.98
N GLU A 2 11.94 -8.22 -18.18
CA GLU A 2 11.64 -9.32 -17.27
C GLU A 2 12.14 -8.95 -15.87
N ARG A 3 11.36 -9.26 -14.84
CA ARG A 3 11.77 -9.13 -13.43
C ARG A 3 11.76 -10.51 -12.80
N PRO A 4 12.81 -11.33 -13.00
CA PRO A 4 12.86 -12.71 -12.53
C PRO A 4 12.57 -12.89 -11.03
N ALA A 5 12.86 -11.86 -10.21
CA ALA A 5 12.54 -11.85 -8.78
C ALA A 5 11.03 -11.75 -8.51
N LEU A 6 10.28 -10.98 -9.32
CA LEU A 6 8.84 -10.79 -9.15
C LEU A 6 8.07 -12.10 -9.42
N ASP A 7 8.44 -12.82 -10.47
CA ASP A 7 7.78 -14.08 -10.83
C ASP A 7 7.99 -15.15 -9.76
N LYS A 8 9.19 -15.20 -9.17
CA LYS A 8 9.50 -16.07 -8.04
C LYS A 8 8.71 -15.69 -6.78
N VAL A 9 8.55 -14.41 -6.47
CA VAL A 9 7.73 -13.93 -5.35
C VAL A 9 6.25 -14.24 -5.56
N GLN A 10 5.72 -14.05 -6.77
CA GLN A 10 4.34 -14.41 -7.11
C GLN A 10 4.11 -15.92 -7.03
N SER A 11 5.07 -16.71 -7.50
CA SER A 11 5.05 -18.18 -7.36
C SER A 11 5.04 -18.61 -5.89
N LEU A 12 5.85 -17.96 -5.04
CA LEU A 12 5.84 -18.19 -3.60
C LEU A 12 4.47 -17.84 -2.98
N ALA A 13 3.91 -16.67 -3.31
CA ALA A 13 2.60 -16.25 -2.82
C ALA A 13 1.49 -17.24 -3.22
N ARG A 14 1.53 -17.74 -4.47
CA ARG A 14 0.61 -18.77 -4.95
C ARG A 14 0.75 -20.07 -4.14
N ARG A 15 1.98 -20.54 -3.92
CA ARG A 15 2.25 -21.75 -3.12
C ARG A 15 1.79 -21.58 -1.68
N ALA A 16 2.02 -20.42 -1.07
CA ALA A 16 1.53 -20.11 0.28
C ALA A 16 0.00 -20.20 0.37
N ARG A 17 -0.71 -19.67 -0.63
CA ARG A 17 -2.17 -19.76 -0.69
C ARG A 17 -2.66 -21.20 -0.81
N LEU A 18 -1.99 -22.02 -1.62
CA LEU A 18 -2.33 -23.45 -1.76
C LEU A 18 -2.08 -24.23 -0.47
N ALA A 19 -0.92 -24.02 0.17
CA ALA A 19 -0.58 -24.65 1.45
C ALA A 19 -1.59 -24.26 2.55
N SER A 20 -2.02 -22.99 2.59
CA SER A 20 -3.06 -22.54 3.52
C SER A 20 -4.40 -23.25 3.32
N VAL A 21 -4.83 -23.45 2.07
CA VAL A 21 -6.07 -24.18 1.76
C VAL A 21 -5.93 -25.66 2.14
N ALA A 22 -4.76 -26.25 1.90
CA ALA A 22 -4.47 -27.65 2.21
C ALA A 22 -4.17 -27.91 3.71
N GLN A 23 -4.04 -26.85 4.53
CA GLN A 23 -3.54 -26.92 5.91
C GLN A 23 -2.14 -27.59 6.01
N GLU A 24 -1.30 -27.32 5.02
CA GLU A 24 0.06 -27.84 4.94
C GLU A 24 1.10 -26.77 5.30
N ASN A 25 2.27 -27.22 5.76
CA ASN A 25 3.40 -26.33 5.97
C ASN A 25 4.06 -25.98 4.63
N LEU A 26 4.33 -24.68 4.44
CA LEU A 26 5.11 -24.21 3.30
C LEU A 26 6.60 -24.33 3.60
N GLU A 27 7.31 -25.18 2.85
CA GLU A 27 8.77 -25.23 2.92
C GLU A 27 9.39 -24.01 2.21
N ILE A 28 10.20 -23.26 2.97
CA ILE A 28 10.99 -22.13 2.47
C ILE A 28 12.45 -22.57 2.39
N THR A 29 12.96 -22.70 1.17
CA THR A 29 14.37 -23.00 0.93
C THR A 29 15.23 -21.74 0.99
N PRO A 30 16.55 -21.85 1.20
CA PRO A 30 17.45 -20.69 1.20
C PRO A 30 17.40 -19.84 -0.09
N ASP A 31 17.23 -20.46 -1.27
CA ASP A 31 17.08 -19.73 -2.55
C ASP A 31 15.83 -18.84 -2.55
N VAL A 32 14.70 -19.37 -2.10
CA VAL A 32 13.43 -18.64 -2.01
C VAL A 32 13.51 -17.52 -0.98
N ALA A 33 14.14 -17.77 0.17
CA ALA A 33 14.36 -16.77 1.20
C ALA A 33 15.23 -15.60 0.69
N GLY A 34 16.28 -15.89 -0.08
CA GLY A 34 17.15 -14.88 -0.69
C GLY A 34 16.39 -13.97 -1.65
N VAL A 35 15.61 -14.55 -2.56
CA VAL A 35 14.80 -13.77 -3.54
C VAL A 35 13.76 -12.90 -2.84
N LEU A 36 13.12 -13.41 -1.79
CA LEU A 36 12.17 -12.62 -1.00
C LEU A 36 12.87 -11.46 -0.29
N ALA A 37 14.05 -11.70 0.28
CA ALA A 37 14.84 -10.66 0.96
C ALA A 37 15.27 -9.54 0.00
N ASP A 38 15.69 -9.88 -1.22
CA ASP A 38 16.07 -8.89 -2.24
C ASP A 38 14.86 -8.09 -2.71
N TYR A 39 13.73 -8.74 -2.98
CA TYR A 39 12.47 -8.07 -3.33
C TYR A 39 12.02 -7.08 -2.24
N LEU A 40 12.06 -7.50 -0.97
CA LEU A 40 11.68 -6.64 0.15
C LEU A 40 12.65 -5.46 0.30
N ARG A 41 13.95 -5.67 0.09
CA ARG A 41 14.95 -4.59 0.14
C ARG A 41 14.68 -3.53 -0.91
N GLU A 42 14.37 -3.93 -2.14
CA GLU A 42 13.99 -3.01 -3.23
C GLU A 42 12.69 -2.28 -2.92
N ALA A 43 11.66 -3.01 -2.51
CA ALA A 43 10.36 -2.42 -2.16
C ALA A 43 10.47 -1.42 -1.00
N LEU A 44 11.26 -1.73 0.03
CA LEU A 44 11.49 -0.86 1.18
C LEU A 44 12.36 0.35 0.85
N ALA A 45 13.24 0.28 -0.15
CA ALA A 45 14.02 1.43 -0.59
C ALA A 45 13.11 2.52 -1.20
N ILE A 46 12.11 2.12 -1.99
CA ILE A 46 11.09 3.01 -2.55
C ILE A 46 10.17 3.55 -1.44
N ALA A 47 9.92 2.77 -0.40
CA ALA A 47 9.03 3.13 0.69
C ALA A 47 9.56 4.25 1.61
N LYS A 48 10.86 4.59 1.58
CA LYS A 48 11.41 5.64 2.46
C LYS A 48 10.80 7.02 2.19
N ASP A 49 10.61 7.38 0.93
CA ASP A 49 10.08 8.69 0.53
C ASP A 49 8.57 8.82 0.81
N GLN A 50 7.90 7.69 1.07
CA GLN A 50 6.47 7.60 1.40
C GLN A 50 6.22 7.04 2.81
N ALA A 51 7.27 6.93 3.64
CA ALA A 51 7.14 6.38 4.98
C ALA A 51 6.28 7.26 5.89
N TRP A 52 6.23 8.57 5.59
CA TRP A 52 5.39 9.54 6.29
C TRP A 52 3.90 9.17 6.25
N PHE A 53 3.42 8.53 5.17
CA PHE A 53 2.02 8.12 5.05
C PHE A 53 1.62 7.09 6.12
N TRP A 54 2.60 6.30 6.58
CA TRP A 54 2.40 5.24 7.57
C TRP A 54 2.64 5.70 9.01
N THR A 55 2.87 6.99 9.26
CA THR A 55 2.91 7.47 10.65
C THR A 55 1.54 7.36 11.30
N GLU A 56 1.52 7.24 12.63
CA GLU A 56 0.27 7.16 13.40
C GLU A 56 -0.64 8.38 13.16
N GLU A 57 -0.04 9.56 13.02
CA GLU A 57 -0.73 10.81 12.69
C GLU A 57 -1.46 10.72 11.35
N TRP A 58 -0.76 10.36 10.27
CA TRP A 58 -1.37 10.24 8.94
C TRP A 58 -2.44 9.16 8.88
N GLN A 59 -2.20 8.00 9.50
CA GLN A 59 -3.18 6.92 9.56
C GLN A 59 -4.42 7.30 10.39
N THR A 60 -4.27 8.20 11.36
CA THR A 60 -5.42 8.75 12.10
C THR A 60 -6.24 9.68 11.22
N GLY A 61 -5.59 10.60 10.49
CA GLY A 61 -6.27 11.47 9.53
C GLY A 61 -7.00 10.71 8.43
N GLU A 62 -6.40 9.63 7.89
CA GLU A 62 -7.05 8.75 6.90
C GLU A 62 -8.33 8.11 7.44
N ARG A 63 -8.32 7.64 8.69
CA ARG A 63 -9.53 7.07 9.32
C ARG A 63 -10.60 8.12 9.55
N GLU A 64 -10.22 9.33 9.91
CA GLU A 64 -11.14 10.45 10.09
C GLU A 64 -11.78 10.85 8.74
N ALA A 65 -10.97 11.01 7.69
CA ALA A 65 -11.44 11.30 6.34
C ALA A 65 -12.39 10.22 5.80
N GLU A 66 -12.07 8.94 5.98
CA GLU A 66 -12.95 7.83 5.59
C GLU A 66 -14.28 7.86 6.38
N ALA A 67 -14.23 8.20 7.67
CA ALA A 67 -15.42 8.34 8.50
C ALA A 67 -16.26 9.58 8.12
N ASP A 68 -15.64 10.65 7.63
CA ASP A 68 -16.32 11.82 7.08
C ASP A 68 -17.01 11.47 5.76
N LEU A 69 -16.30 10.79 4.83
CA LEU A 69 -16.86 10.30 3.58
C LEU A 69 -18.07 9.38 3.80
N ALA A 70 -17.94 8.38 4.68
CA ALA A 70 -19.02 7.44 4.99
C ALA A 70 -20.24 8.12 5.63
N ALA A 71 -20.01 9.21 6.36
CA ALA A 71 -21.07 9.99 7.01
C ALA A 71 -21.63 11.13 6.13
N GLY A 72 -21.12 11.32 4.92
CA GLY A 72 -21.52 12.43 4.05
C GLY A 72 -21.07 13.81 4.55
N ARG A 73 -20.00 13.87 5.36
CA ARG A 73 -19.39 15.13 5.82
C ARG A 73 -18.31 15.58 4.84
N TYR A 74 -18.70 15.82 3.60
CA TYR A 74 -17.82 16.34 2.55
C TYR A 74 -18.63 17.21 1.61
N ASP A 75 -17.94 18.13 0.95
CA ASP A 75 -18.48 18.95 -0.13
C ASP A 75 -17.87 18.54 -1.47
N THR A 76 -18.59 18.79 -2.56
CA THR A 76 -18.13 18.53 -3.92
C THR A 76 -18.14 19.82 -4.71
N PHE A 77 -17.13 20.02 -5.54
CA PHE A 77 -16.97 21.20 -6.37
C PHE A 77 -16.80 20.75 -7.82
N ASP A 78 -17.38 21.50 -8.77
CA ASP A 78 -17.28 21.18 -10.19
C ASP A 78 -15.96 21.70 -10.79
N THR A 79 -15.34 22.70 -10.15
CA THR A 79 -14.07 23.30 -10.58
C THR A 79 -13.09 23.49 -9.42
N MET A 80 -11.81 23.65 -9.76
CA MET A 80 -10.77 23.95 -8.78
C MET A 80 -10.96 25.36 -8.21
N GLU A 81 -11.39 26.31 -9.03
CA GLU A 81 -11.67 27.69 -8.63
C GLU A 81 -12.73 27.76 -7.53
N GLU A 82 -13.83 27.00 -7.66
CA GLU A 82 -14.87 26.91 -6.63
C GLU A 82 -14.33 26.39 -5.29
N LEU A 83 -13.47 25.36 -5.32
CA LEU A 83 -12.83 24.83 -4.12
C LEU A 83 -11.92 25.88 -3.45
N ILE A 84 -11.09 26.59 -4.22
CA ILE A 84 -10.18 27.60 -3.67
C ILE A 84 -10.94 28.75 -3.04
N ASP A 85 -12.04 29.19 -3.68
CA ASP A 85 -12.91 30.24 -3.15
C ASP A 85 -13.58 29.82 -1.83
N ASP A 86 -14.06 28.57 -1.72
CA ASP A 86 -14.64 28.04 -0.49
C ASP A 86 -13.63 27.95 0.67
N LEU A 87 -12.40 27.55 0.38
CA LEU A 87 -11.30 27.53 1.36
C LEU A 87 -10.89 28.93 1.86
N GLY A 88 -11.40 29.99 1.22
CA GLY A 88 -11.08 31.37 1.57
C GLY A 88 -9.60 31.70 1.35
N TRP A 89 -8.94 31.00 0.41
CA TRP A 89 -7.55 31.26 0.11
C TRP A 89 -7.42 32.67 -0.47
N PRO A 90 -6.49 33.53 0.02
CA PRO A 90 -6.22 34.80 -0.64
C PRO A 90 -5.85 34.60 -2.11
N GLN A 91 -6.62 35.25 -2.99
CA GLN A 91 -6.46 35.30 -4.45
C GLN A 91 -5.37 36.30 -4.87
#